data_AF-A0A9E6DXB8-F1
#
_entry.id   AF-A0A9E6DXB8-F1
#
_cell.length_a   1.000
_cell.length_b   1.000
_cell.length_c   1.000
_cell.angle_alpha   90.00
_cell.angle_beta   90.00
_cell.angle_gamma   90.00
#
_symmetry.space_group_name_H-M   'P 1'
#
loop_
_entity.id
_entity.type
_entity.pdbx_description
1 polymer ?
#
loop_
_entity_poly.entity_id
_entity_poly.type
_entity_poly.pdbx_seq_one_letter_code
_entity_poly.pdbx_strand_id
1 'polypeptide(L)'
;MIGILSKINKPVLLVSGNHDNLMQIRKLCLQHEHLHLLHGDGIAIDGIDFFGLGCEVPKSNDNDWNEWLSEDAAAKMLKNMPNDCVLISHSPAYGKCDLQIYGAHEGSNAILDCVELKQ
;
A
#
# COMPACT_ATOMS: atom_id res chain seq x y z
N MET A 1 4.11 15.68 -10.54
CA MET A 1 4.83 14.39 -10.43
C MET A 1 3.97 13.25 -10.96
N ILE A 2 2.77 13.04 -10.44
CA ILE A 2 1.83 11.98 -10.86
C ILE A 2 1.51 11.96 -12.38
N GLY A 3 1.37 13.11 -13.04
CA GLY A 3 1.07 13.15 -14.49
C GLY A 3 2.19 12.63 -15.41
N ILE A 4 3.36 12.27 -14.87
CA ILE A 4 4.37 11.55 -15.65
C ILE A 4 4.05 10.05 -15.73
N LEU A 5 3.37 9.51 -14.71
CA LEU A 5 3.00 8.09 -14.63
C LEU A 5 1.96 7.74 -15.69
N SER A 6 1.09 8.68 -16.07
CA SER A 6 0.11 8.48 -17.14
C SER A 6 0.72 8.36 -18.54
N LYS A 7 2.02 8.62 -18.69
CA LYS A 7 2.77 8.42 -19.94
C LYS A 7 3.37 7.01 -20.04
N ILE A 8 3.21 6.17 -19.02
CA ILE A 8 3.72 4.80 -19.01
C ILE A 8 2.79 3.92 -19.85
N ASN A 9 3.34 3.22 -20.84
CA ASN A 9 2.58 2.38 -21.76
C ASN A 9 2.40 0.93 -21.27
N LYS A 10 2.49 0.71 -19.96
CA LYS A 10 2.34 -0.59 -19.30
C LYS A 10 1.39 -0.44 -18.11
N PRO A 11 0.76 -1.53 -17.63
CA PRO A 11 0.02 -1.48 -16.37
C PRO A 11 0.91 -0.95 -15.25
N VAL A 12 0.36 -0.03 -14.45
CA VAL A 12 1.02 0.55 -13.29
C VAL A 12 0.15 0.29 -12.08
N LEU A 13 0.70 -0.46 -11.13
CA LEU A 13 0.11 -0.65 -9.81
C LEU A 13 0.65 0.43 -8.86
N LEU A 14 -0.24 1.06 -8.11
CA LEU A 14 0.06 2.18 -7.23
C LEU A 14 -0.48 1.89 -5.83
N VAL A 15 0.30 2.24 -4.82
CA VAL A 15 -0.17 2.42 -3.44
C VAL A 15 0.23 3.82 -2.99
N SER A 16 -0.60 4.47 -2.19
CA SER A 16 -0.25 5.79 -1.64
C SER A 16 0.76 5.65 -0.51
N GLY A 17 1.71 6.56 -0.45
CA GLY A 17 2.48 6.82 0.75
C GLY A 17 1.76 7.74 1.73
N ASN A 18 2.46 8.12 2.78
CA ASN A 18 1.93 9.00 3.83
C ASN A 18 2.02 10.49 3.47
N HIS A 19 2.88 10.86 2.52
CA HIS A 19 2.95 12.21 1.94
C HIS A 19 2.08 12.39 0.69
N ASP A 20 1.38 11.33 0.28
CA ASP A 20 0.49 11.40 -0.88
C ASP A 20 -0.88 11.94 -0.51
N ASN A 21 -1.66 12.30 -1.52
CA ASN A 21 -3.09 12.58 -1.34
C ASN A 21 -3.89 11.47 -2.03
N LEU A 22 -4.43 10.55 -1.23
CA LEU A 22 -5.11 9.36 -1.74
C LEU A 22 -6.26 9.72 -2.71
N MET A 23 -7.00 10.78 -2.38
CA MET A 23 -8.11 11.26 -3.22
C MET A 23 -7.65 11.82 -4.57
N GLN A 24 -6.52 12.52 -4.62
CA GLN A 24 -5.97 13.01 -5.88
C GLN A 24 -5.42 11.86 -6.75
N ILE A 25 -4.72 10.89 -6.14
CA ILE A 25 -4.24 9.69 -6.85
C ILE A 25 -5.42 8.92 -7.44
N ARG A 26 -6.47 8.69 -6.63
CA ARG A 26 -7.69 8.01 -7.08
C ARG A 26 -8.33 8.71 -8.28
N LYS A 27 -8.47 10.05 -8.22
CA LYS A 27 -9.01 10.84 -9.33
C LYS A 27 -8.20 10.67 -10.62
N LEU A 28 -6.87 10.65 -10.52
CA LEU A 28 -6.02 10.43 -11.68
C LEU A 28 -6.16 9.01 -12.24
N CYS A 29 -6.19 7.98 -11.39
CA CYS A 29 -6.32 6.60 -11.87
C CYS A 29 -7.64 6.38 -12.61
N LEU A 30 -8.72 7.05 -12.20
CA LEU A 30 -9.99 7.04 -12.93
C LEU A 30 -9.91 7.67 -14.34
N GLN A 31 -8.88 8.46 -14.65
CA GLN A 31 -8.67 9.08 -15.96
C GLN A 31 -7.82 8.21 -16.90
N HIS A 32 -7.21 7.13 -16.41
CA HIS A 32 -6.23 6.33 -17.15
C HIS A 32 -6.38 4.84 -16.84
N GLU A 33 -6.89 4.05 -17.79
CA GLU A 33 -7.20 2.62 -17.60
C GLU A 33 -6.00 1.76 -17.19
N HIS A 34 -4.78 2.16 -17.54
CA HIS A 34 -3.55 1.42 -17.20
C HIS A 34 -3.02 1.73 -15.80
N LEU A 35 -3.63 2.67 -15.06
CA LEU A 35 -3.23 3.04 -13.71
C LEU A 35 -4.21 2.42 -12.70
N HIS A 36 -3.69 1.59 -11.82
CA HIS A 36 -4.49 0.87 -10.82
C HIS A 36 -4.00 1.25 -9.43
N LEU A 37 -4.79 2.07 -8.72
CA LEU A 37 -4.57 2.33 -7.30
C LEU A 37 -5.12 1.15 -6.49
N LEU A 38 -4.27 0.57 -5.65
CA LEU A 38 -4.63 -0.47 -4.71
C LEU A 38 -4.60 0.07 -3.27
N HIS A 39 -5.68 -0.12 -2.53
CA HIS A 39 -5.81 0.33 -1.14
C HIS A 39 -6.91 -0.47 -0.41
N GLY A 40 -6.55 -1.67 0.08
CA GLY A 40 -7.47 -2.65 0.66
C GLY A 40 -8.20 -3.50 -0.38
N ASP A 41 -7.68 -3.53 -1.60
CA ASP A 41 -8.21 -4.26 -2.75
C ASP A 41 -7.06 -4.78 -3.63
N GLY A 42 -7.42 -5.55 -4.65
CA GLY A 42 -6.48 -6.23 -5.53
C GLY A 42 -6.95 -6.33 -6.97
N ILE A 43 -6.02 -6.70 -7.84
CA ILE A 43 -6.21 -6.88 -9.28
C ILE A 43 -5.35 -8.05 -9.77
N ALA A 44 -5.87 -8.80 -10.73
CA ALA A 44 -5.10 -9.82 -11.44
C ALA A 44 -4.54 -9.23 -12.74
N ILE A 45 -3.23 -9.37 -12.95
CA ILE A 45 -2.56 -8.99 -14.20
C ILE A 45 -1.76 -10.19 -14.68
N ASP A 46 -2.03 -10.64 -15.92
CA ASP A 46 -1.36 -11.79 -16.54
C ASP A 46 -1.38 -13.07 -15.68
N GLY A 47 -2.47 -13.29 -14.93
CA GLY A 47 -2.66 -14.45 -14.07
C GLY A 47 -1.95 -14.37 -12.71
N ILE A 48 -1.36 -13.22 -12.37
CA ILE A 48 -0.76 -12.94 -11.06
C ILE A 48 -1.70 -12.04 -10.28
N ASP A 49 -2.10 -12.46 -9.08
CA ASP A 49 -2.88 -11.66 -8.16
C ASP A 49 -1.98 -10.65 -7.43
N PHE A 50 -2.37 -9.38 -7.47
CA PHE A 50 -1.76 -8.30 -6.71
C PHE A 50 -2.77 -7.75 -5.73
N PHE A 51 -2.32 -7.43 -4.52
CA PHE A 51 -3.13 -6.77 -3.50
C PHE A 51 -2.33 -5.60 -2.94
N GLY A 52 -3.00 -4.49 -2.58
CA GLY A 52 -2.27 -3.31 -2.12
C GLY A 52 -2.85 -2.66 -0.88
N LEU A 53 -1.95 -2.09 -0.08
CA LEU A 53 -2.29 -1.26 1.08
C LEU A 53 -1.42 0.00 1.10
N GLY A 54 -2.05 1.13 0.80
CA GLY A 54 -1.43 2.45 0.95
C GLY A 54 -1.52 3.01 2.37
N CYS A 55 -0.99 4.22 2.53
CA CYS A 55 -0.85 5.00 3.76
C CYS A 55 0.22 4.45 4.73
N GLU A 56 0.63 5.30 5.67
CA GLU A 56 1.51 4.88 6.76
C GLU A 56 0.76 4.01 7.78
N VAL A 57 1.40 2.92 8.21
CA VAL A 57 0.93 1.99 9.23
C VAL A 57 2.15 1.46 10.01
N PRO A 58 2.20 1.63 11.35
CA PRO A 58 1.31 2.44 12.16
C PRO A 58 1.60 3.94 11.98
N LYS A 59 0.65 4.78 12.40
CA LYS A 59 0.81 6.23 12.45
C LYS A 59 2.07 6.66 13.22
N SER A 60 2.92 7.48 12.59
CA SER A 60 4.09 8.07 13.24
C SER A 60 3.84 9.46 13.83
N ASN A 61 2.88 10.22 13.26
CA ASN A 61 2.59 11.59 13.68
C ASN A 61 1.17 12.05 13.34
N ASP A 62 0.70 13.11 14.02
CA ASP A 62 -0.65 13.70 13.91
C ASP A 62 -0.77 14.84 12.87
N ASN A 63 0.23 15.07 12.03
CA ASN A 63 0.16 16.20 11.10
C ASN A 63 -0.88 15.95 10.00
N ASP A 64 -1.59 17.01 9.59
CA ASP A 64 -2.67 16.93 8.59
C ASP A 64 -2.22 16.42 7.20
N TRP A 65 -0.92 16.54 6.90
CA TRP A 65 -0.36 16.04 5.64
C TRP A 65 -0.11 14.54 5.66
N ASN A 66 -0.14 13.90 6.84
CA ASN A 66 0.21 12.50 7.02
C ASN A 66 -1.02 11.63 6.78
N GLU A 67 -1.07 10.92 5.65
CA GLU A 67 -2.07 9.89 5.39
C GLU A 67 -1.66 8.59 6.11
N TRP A 68 -2.45 8.15 7.08
CA TRP A 68 -2.14 7.00 7.93
C TRP A 68 -3.37 6.10 8.15
N LEU A 69 -3.13 4.85 8.55
CA LEU A 69 -4.13 3.93 9.08
C LEU A 69 -3.68 3.42 10.45
N SER A 70 -4.65 3.11 11.32
CA SER A 70 -4.35 2.29 12.50
C SER A 70 -4.07 0.85 12.08
N GLU A 71 -3.35 0.11 12.92
CA GLU A 71 -3.13 -1.33 12.73
C GLU A 71 -4.46 -2.09 12.56
N ASP A 72 -5.47 -1.76 13.38
CA ASP A 72 -6.81 -2.35 13.27
C ASP A 72 -7.50 -2.06 11.93
N ALA A 73 -7.32 -0.86 11.39
CA ALA A 73 -7.88 -0.50 10.10
C ALA A 73 -7.14 -1.24 8.97
N ALA A 74 -5.81 -1.28 9.02
CA ALA A 74 -4.98 -2.04 8.09
C ALA A 74 -5.36 -3.54 8.09
N ALA A 75 -5.47 -4.17 9.26
CA ALA A 75 -5.86 -5.57 9.39
C ALA A 75 -7.24 -5.85 8.76
N LYS A 76 -8.22 -4.95 8.95
CA LYS A 76 -9.55 -5.08 8.32
C LYS A 76 -9.48 -5.00 6.81
N MET A 77 -8.66 -4.12 6.27
CA MET A 77 -8.49 -3.93 4.82
C MET A 77 -7.75 -5.11 4.18
N LEU A 78 -6.78 -5.69 4.88
CA LEU A 78 -6.01 -6.86 4.44
C LEU A 78 -6.77 -8.19 4.54
N LYS A 79 -7.93 -8.20 5.22
CA LYS A 79 -8.72 -9.42 5.47
C LYS A 79 -9.03 -10.19 4.19
N ASN A 80 -9.33 -9.50 3.11
CA ASN A 80 -9.73 -10.11 1.83
C ASN A 80 -8.55 -10.36 0.86
N MET A 81 -7.31 -10.13 1.28
CA MET A 81 -6.13 -10.46 0.48
C MET A 81 -6.12 -11.96 0.12
N PRO A 82 -5.95 -12.36 -1.14
CA PRO A 82 -5.81 -13.76 -1.51
C PRO A 82 -4.54 -14.41 -0.94
N ASN A 83 -4.51 -15.73 -0.86
CA ASN A 83 -3.26 -16.46 -0.57
C ASN A 83 -2.32 -16.38 -1.77
N ASP A 84 -1.02 -16.44 -1.51
CA ASP A 84 0.05 -16.47 -2.53
C ASP A 84 0.07 -15.27 -3.51
N CYS A 85 -0.65 -14.19 -3.19
CA CYS A 85 -0.65 -12.97 -3.99
C CYS A 85 0.57 -12.09 -3.70
N VAL A 86 0.90 -11.21 -4.64
CA VAL A 86 1.90 -10.17 -4.44
C VAL A 86 1.28 -9.02 -3.65
N LEU A 87 1.71 -8.85 -2.40
CA LEU A 87 1.35 -7.69 -1.58
C LEU A 87 2.26 -6.50 -1.91
N ILE A 88 1.64 -5.35 -2.19
CA ILE A 88 2.31 -4.06 -2.35
C ILE A 88 1.88 -3.16 -1.19
N SER A 89 2.80 -2.72 -0.35
CA SER A 89 2.50 -1.81 0.75
C SER A 89 3.45 -0.63 0.79
N HIS A 90 2.96 0.53 1.26
CA HIS A 90 3.85 1.66 1.56
C HIS A 90 4.68 1.38 2.80
N SER A 91 4.00 1.00 3.88
CA SER A 91 4.67 0.64 5.12
C SER A 91 5.22 -0.78 5.03
N PRO A 92 6.45 -1.03 5.49
CA PRO A 92 7.01 -2.37 5.54
C PRO A 92 6.31 -3.22 6.62
N ALA A 93 6.43 -4.54 6.50
CA ALA A 93 6.05 -5.46 7.57
C ALA A 93 7.02 -5.28 8.75
N TYR A 94 6.51 -5.36 9.99
CA TYR A 94 7.34 -5.25 11.18
C TYR A 94 8.48 -6.28 11.17
N GLY A 95 9.71 -5.83 11.46
CA GLY A 95 10.90 -6.67 11.44
C GLY A 95 11.39 -7.07 10.04
N LYS A 96 10.75 -6.62 8.96
CA LYS A 96 11.11 -6.91 7.57
C LYS A 96 11.41 -5.61 6.82
N CYS A 97 12.68 -5.34 6.54
CA CYS A 97 13.11 -4.16 5.78
C CYS A 97 12.65 -2.82 6.39
N ASP A 98 12.42 -2.76 7.70
CA ASP A 98 11.85 -1.62 8.44
C ASP A 98 12.80 -1.06 9.52
N LEU A 99 14.07 -1.49 9.52
CA LEU A 99 15.07 -1.01 10.47
C LEU A 99 15.48 0.43 10.16
N GLN A 100 15.21 1.31 11.10
CA GLN A 100 15.60 2.72 11.02
C GLN A 100 17.07 2.92 11.42
N ILE A 101 17.62 4.07 11.03
CA ILE A 101 19.01 4.44 11.32
C ILE A 101 19.35 4.49 12.82
N TYR A 102 18.34 4.66 13.68
CA TYR A 102 18.46 4.66 15.14
C TYR A 102 18.21 3.28 15.78
N GLY A 103 18.07 2.23 14.97
CA GLY A 103 18.01 0.85 15.42
C GLY A 103 16.63 0.35 15.83
N ALA A 104 15.57 1.13 15.62
CA ALA A 104 14.20 0.71 15.87
C ALA A 104 13.54 0.13 14.61
N HIS A 105 12.65 -0.83 14.81
CA HIS A 105 11.75 -1.35 13.79
C HIS A 105 10.42 -0.59 13.87
N GLU A 106 9.96 -0.06 12.74
CA GLU A 106 8.76 0.79 12.65
C GLU A 106 7.75 0.30 11.61
N GLY A 107 7.91 -0.94 11.13
CA GLY A 107 6.92 -1.56 10.25
C GLY A 107 5.61 -1.89 10.97
N SER A 108 4.62 -2.30 10.18
CA SER A 108 3.30 -2.67 10.67
C SER A 108 3.23 -4.13 11.11
N ASN A 109 2.63 -4.35 12.27
CA ASN A 109 2.30 -5.69 12.75
C ASN A 109 1.14 -6.29 11.96
N ALA A 110 0.11 -5.51 11.59
CA ALA A 110 -1.00 -6.00 10.76
C ALA A 110 -0.53 -6.49 9.38
N ILE A 111 0.47 -5.83 8.79
CA ILE A 111 1.08 -6.27 7.53
C ILE A 111 1.88 -7.56 7.74
N LEU A 112 2.69 -7.64 8.82
CA LEU A 112 3.44 -8.85 9.14
C LEU A 112 2.50 -10.05 9.35
N ASP A 113 1.49 -9.91 10.22
CA ASP A 113 0.51 -10.96 10.52
C ASP A 113 -0.19 -11.44 9.25
N CYS A 114 -0.52 -10.52 8.34
CA CYS A 114 -1.16 -10.87 7.08
C CYS A 114 -0.23 -11.65 6.15
N VAL A 115 1.02 -11.22 6.02
CA VAL A 115 2.05 -11.90 5.23
C VAL A 115 2.30 -13.30 5.78
N GLU A 116 2.54 -13.45 7.09
CA GLU A 116 2.80 -14.76 7.71
C GLU A 116 1.62 -15.74 7.58
N LEU A 117 0.39 -15.23 7.48
CA LEU A 117 -0.80 -16.05 7.32
C LEU A 117 -1.04 -16.49 5.87
N LYS A 118 -0.58 -15.72 4.88
CA LYS A 118 -1.03 -15.83 3.47
C LYS A 118 0.09 -16.06 2.45
N GLN A 119 1.35 -16.04 2.86
CA GLN A 119 2.55 -16.23 2.02
C GLN A 119 3.51 -17.23 2.68
#